data_AF-A0ABD4DHL3-F1
#
_entry.id   AF-A0ABD4DHL3-F1
#
_cell.length_a   1.000
_cell.length_b   1.000
_cell.length_c   1.000
_cell.angle_alpha   90.00
_cell.angle_beta   90.00
_cell.angle_gamma   90.00
#
_symmetry.space_group_name_H-M   'P 1'
#
loop_
_entity.id
_entity.type
_entity.pdbx_description
1 polymer ?
#
loop_
_entity_poly.entity_id
_entity_poly.type
_entity_poly.pdbx_seq_one_letter_code
_entity_poly.pdbx_strand_id
1 'polypeptide(L)'
;MLKKTLLTVLLGSALLGFSQQKSQPTQANLKARTEFQDEKFGMFIHFGLYSELGRGEWVMNNDKIPVNDYAKLRDFFNPIGFNAKEYVSMAKNAGIKYITLVTRHHDGFSMWNTKYSDFNIMNTPFKRDLVKELADECHKQGVKIAFYYSLLDWTRTDYSYWTGRTGKGTGRTEKGNWNDYIQFMKNQLTELLTNYGEVSGIWFDGYWDQMEEEKAGRSEKTYLDWKMPEIYELIHKIQPQCLVGNNHHITPLEGEDFQMFERDIPGQNEHGLSFQKPSQLPLETCATLNDSWGFDLKDNKNKTFKEFLNLLVNAAGSNANLLMNIGPMPNGKVPQPFINSFKEMGEWIRVYGESIYGTRGGYLPLQKWGAVTQKPGKIYVHILKNNEGKAITLEKFPFKKINSAYLLKDKKTVKYTLKNNTLTFDSYVVDDQNPDAVIVFEGK
;
A
#
# COMPACT_ATOMS: atom_id res chain seq x y z
N MET A 1 37.86 -73.44 -30.47
CA MET A 1 36.96 -72.35 -30.89
C MET A 1 36.13 -71.91 -29.70
N LEU A 2 36.41 -70.73 -29.14
CA LEU A 2 35.68 -70.14 -28.01
C LEU A 2 34.55 -69.24 -28.52
N LYS A 3 33.36 -69.32 -27.90
CA LYS A 3 32.34 -68.26 -27.85
C LYS A 3 31.82 -68.22 -26.40
N LYS A 4 32.16 -67.15 -25.67
CA LYS A 4 31.36 -65.94 -25.40
C LYS A 4 30.41 -66.11 -24.22
N THR A 5 30.69 -65.36 -23.15
CA THR A 5 29.70 -64.98 -22.15
C THR A 5 29.82 -63.47 -21.95
N LEU A 6 28.71 -62.77 -22.20
CA LEU A 6 28.56 -61.32 -22.05
C LEU A 6 28.33 -61.01 -20.56
N LEU A 7 29.04 -60.02 -20.01
CA LEU A 7 28.71 -59.44 -18.70
C LEU A 7 28.34 -57.96 -18.92
N THR A 8 27.08 -57.65 -18.71
CA THR A 8 26.52 -56.29 -18.82
C THR A 8 26.74 -55.57 -17.49
N VAL A 9 27.58 -54.53 -17.48
CA VAL A 9 27.72 -53.63 -16.33
C VAL A 9 26.75 -52.46 -16.54
N LEU A 10 25.72 -52.36 -15.69
CA LEU A 10 24.87 -51.17 -15.57
C LEU A 10 25.62 -50.13 -14.72
N LEU A 11 26.08 -49.04 -15.35
CA LEU A 11 26.42 -47.81 -14.64
C LEU A 11 25.12 -47.04 -14.36
N GLY A 12 24.69 -46.99 -13.09
CA GLY A 12 23.62 -46.10 -12.65
C GLY A 12 24.15 -44.68 -12.48
N SER A 13 23.78 -43.78 -13.38
CA SER A 13 24.03 -42.35 -13.26
C SER A 13 23.07 -41.76 -12.22
N ALA A 14 23.58 -41.42 -11.03
CA ALA A 14 22.84 -40.63 -10.06
C ALA A 14 22.73 -39.18 -10.56
N LEU A 15 21.63 -38.86 -11.24
CA LEU A 15 21.22 -37.48 -11.49
C LEU A 15 20.75 -36.87 -10.17
N LEU A 16 21.64 -36.13 -9.49
CA LEU A 16 21.25 -35.19 -8.45
C LEU A 16 20.45 -34.07 -9.12
N GLY A 17 19.12 -34.23 -9.15
CA GLY A 17 18.22 -33.14 -9.49
C GLY A 17 18.35 -32.06 -8.42
N PHE A 18 19.01 -30.96 -8.76
CA PHE A 18 18.84 -29.70 -8.04
C PHE A 18 17.40 -29.23 -8.28
N SER A 19 16.48 -29.70 -7.44
CA SER A 19 15.21 -29.00 -7.25
C SER A 19 15.58 -27.62 -6.70
N GLN A 20 15.24 -26.55 -7.44
CA GLN A 20 15.24 -25.20 -6.89
C GLN A 20 14.33 -25.22 -5.67
N GLN A 21 14.93 -25.29 -4.49
CA GLN A 21 14.22 -25.27 -3.24
C GLN A 21 13.54 -23.90 -3.14
N LYS A 22 12.21 -23.89 -3.21
CA LYS A 22 11.41 -22.66 -3.07
C LYS A 22 11.88 -21.92 -1.82
N SER A 23 12.39 -20.71 -1.99
CA SER A 23 12.88 -19.90 -0.87
C SER A 23 11.71 -19.58 0.04
N GLN A 24 11.72 -20.14 1.26
CA GLN A 24 10.72 -19.83 2.26
C GLN A 24 11.00 -18.43 2.84
N PRO A 25 9.97 -17.63 3.16
CA PRO A 25 10.18 -16.35 3.84
C PRO A 25 11.01 -16.51 5.10
N THR A 26 11.92 -15.57 5.35
CA THR A 26 12.74 -15.58 6.57
C THR A 26 11.88 -15.30 7.81
N GLN A 27 12.38 -15.64 9.01
CA GLN A 27 11.68 -15.29 10.24
C GLN A 27 11.52 -13.77 10.43
N ALA A 28 12.50 -12.99 9.96
CA ALA A 28 12.43 -11.53 9.98
C ALA A 28 11.27 -11.03 9.09
N ASN A 29 11.11 -11.61 7.91
CA ASN A 29 9.99 -11.30 7.01
C ASN A 29 8.63 -11.68 7.63
N LEU A 30 8.48 -12.90 8.17
CA LEU A 30 7.22 -13.33 8.80
C LEU A 30 6.83 -12.45 10.00
N LYS A 31 7.81 -12.03 10.79
CA LYS A 31 7.63 -11.05 11.86
C LYS A 31 7.18 -9.69 11.30
N ALA A 32 7.83 -9.19 10.26
CA ALA A 32 7.45 -7.93 9.61
C ALA A 32 6.02 -7.98 9.03
N ARG A 33 5.60 -9.10 8.43
CA ARG A 33 4.21 -9.31 7.96
C ARG A 33 3.21 -9.21 9.10
N THR A 34 3.51 -9.78 10.26
CA THR A 34 2.65 -9.72 11.45
C THR A 34 2.56 -8.30 11.99
N GLU A 35 3.70 -7.62 12.12
CA GLU A 35 3.75 -6.22 12.55
C GLU A 35 2.98 -5.30 11.60
N PHE A 36 3.13 -5.49 10.29
CA PHE A 36 2.37 -4.76 9.28
C PHE A 36 0.87 -4.95 9.48
N GLN A 37 0.39 -6.17 9.72
CA GLN A 37 -1.03 -6.40 10.03
C GLN A 37 -1.49 -5.73 11.33
N ASP A 38 -0.60 -5.48 12.28
CA ASP A 38 -0.91 -4.81 13.55
C ASP A 38 -0.94 -3.28 13.41
N GLU A 39 -0.23 -2.75 12.41
CA GLU A 39 -0.08 -1.31 12.17
C GLU A 39 -1.33 -0.62 11.67
N LYS A 40 -2.14 -1.30 10.84
CA LYS A 40 -3.47 -0.89 10.31
C LYS A 40 -3.58 0.42 9.53
N PHE A 41 -2.74 1.41 9.77
CA PHE A 41 -2.92 2.75 9.23
C PHE A 41 -1.59 3.38 8.81
N GLY A 42 -1.47 3.62 7.50
CA GLY A 42 -0.34 4.20 6.82
C GLY A 42 -0.66 5.52 6.11
N MET A 43 0.37 6.28 5.75
CA MET A 43 0.27 7.45 4.88
C MET A 43 0.97 7.23 3.55
N PHE A 44 0.29 7.50 2.43
CA PHE A 44 0.90 7.53 1.11
C PHE A 44 1.28 8.97 0.75
N ILE A 45 2.42 9.16 0.09
CA ILE A 45 2.85 10.48 -0.40
C ILE A 45 3.16 10.40 -1.90
N HIS A 46 2.30 10.99 -2.72
CA HIS A 46 2.55 11.21 -4.15
C HIS A 46 3.06 12.63 -4.39
N PHE A 47 4.38 12.77 -4.46
CA PHE A 47 5.05 14.03 -4.75
C PHE A 47 6.15 13.87 -5.79
N GLY A 48 6.21 14.79 -6.77
CA GLY A 48 7.14 14.74 -7.89
C GLY A 48 6.90 15.89 -8.87
N LEU A 49 7.56 15.88 -10.03
CA LEU A 49 7.49 16.98 -11.01
C LEU A 49 6.05 17.29 -11.46
N TYR A 50 5.18 16.27 -11.54
CA TYR A 50 3.77 16.43 -11.88
C TYR A 50 3.03 17.44 -11.01
N SER A 51 3.47 17.68 -9.76
CA SER A 51 2.84 18.68 -8.91
C SER A 51 2.90 20.07 -9.52
N GLU A 52 3.99 20.42 -10.23
CA GLU A 52 4.18 21.73 -10.89
C GLU A 52 3.07 22.04 -11.90
N LEU A 53 2.54 21.00 -12.55
CA LEU A 53 1.44 21.15 -13.51
C LEU A 53 0.07 21.17 -12.84
N GLY A 54 -0.04 20.72 -11.58
CA GLY A 54 -1.27 20.74 -10.79
C GLY A 54 -2.45 20.03 -11.45
N ARG A 55 -2.20 18.90 -12.10
CA ARG A 55 -3.20 18.12 -12.86
C ARG A 55 -3.03 16.60 -12.67
N GLY A 56 -2.58 16.20 -11.48
CA GLY A 56 -2.31 14.80 -11.14
C GLY A 56 -1.04 14.23 -11.81
N GLU A 57 -0.64 13.07 -11.32
CA GLU A 57 0.59 12.35 -11.67
C GLU A 57 0.56 11.72 -13.07
N TRP A 58 -0.63 11.49 -13.62
CA TRP A 58 -0.83 10.97 -14.98
C TRP A 58 -0.74 12.03 -16.09
N VAL A 59 -0.53 13.30 -15.74
CA VAL A 59 -0.56 14.43 -16.69
C VAL A 59 0.36 14.24 -17.90
N MET A 60 1.56 13.65 -17.72
CA MET A 60 2.48 13.40 -18.83
C MET A 60 1.86 12.47 -19.89
N ASN A 61 1.20 11.40 -19.44
CA ASN A 61 0.52 10.45 -20.31
C ASN A 61 -0.75 11.06 -20.93
N ASN A 62 -1.60 11.68 -20.10
CA ASN A 62 -2.93 12.15 -20.50
C ASN A 62 -2.85 13.30 -21.51
N ASP A 63 -1.93 14.24 -21.28
CA ASP A 63 -1.72 15.38 -22.19
C ASP A 63 -0.72 15.06 -23.31
N LYS A 64 -0.20 13.82 -23.36
CA LYS A 64 0.76 13.37 -24.38
C LYS A 64 2.00 14.29 -24.43
N ILE A 65 2.54 14.62 -23.26
CA ILE A 65 3.66 15.55 -23.15
C ILE A 65 4.95 14.82 -23.57
N PRO A 66 5.70 15.32 -24.57
CA PRO A 66 6.98 14.72 -24.95
C PRO A 66 7.99 14.71 -23.80
N VAL A 67 8.85 13.70 -23.74
CA VAL A 67 9.88 13.55 -22.68
C VAL A 67 10.69 14.82 -22.49
N ASN A 68 11.19 15.40 -23.59
CA ASN A 68 12.03 16.60 -23.55
C ASN A 68 11.29 17.85 -23.03
N ASP A 69 9.97 17.92 -23.23
CA ASP A 69 9.16 19.03 -22.73
C ASP A 69 8.82 18.84 -21.25
N TYR A 70 8.47 17.62 -20.86
CA TYR A 70 8.21 17.29 -19.46
C TYR A 70 9.47 17.46 -18.59
N ALA A 71 10.64 17.08 -19.10
CA ALA A 71 11.90 17.18 -18.38
C ALA A 71 12.28 18.62 -17.99
N LYS A 72 11.74 19.65 -18.66
CA LYS A 72 11.95 21.06 -18.32
C LYS A 72 11.37 21.43 -16.94
N LEU A 73 10.39 20.67 -16.44
CA LEU A 73 9.83 20.89 -15.10
C LEU A 73 10.89 20.81 -13.99
N ARG A 74 11.94 19.99 -14.21
CA ARG A 74 13.09 19.88 -13.30
C ARG A 74 13.74 21.23 -13.01
N ASP A 75 13.77 22.14 -13.99
CA ASP A 75 14.45 23.43 -13.87
C ASP A 75 13.65 24.42 -13.00
N PHE A 76 12.36 24.13 -12.74
CA PHE A 76 11.48 24.92 -11.87
C PHE A 76 11.23 24.28 -10.51
N PHE A 77 11.42 22.96 -10.40
CA PHE A 77 11.07 22.19 -9.21
C PHE A 77 11.93 22.56 -7.99
N ASN A 78 11.35 23.38 -7.11
CA ASN A 78 12.01 23.90 -5.92
C ASN A 78 11.05 23.95 -4.71
N PRO A 79 10.80 22.81 -4.04
CA PRO A 79 9.90 22.74 -2.89
C PRO A 79 10.48 23.38 -1.63
N ILE A 80 10.59 24.71 -1.63
CA ILE A 80 11.14 25.52 -0.52
C ILE A 80 10.42 25.34 0.82
N GLY A 81 9.16 24.91 0.79
CA GLY A 81 8.32 24.64 1.95
C GLY A 81 8.37 23.19 2.43
N PHE A 82 9.12 22.30 1.77
CA PHE A 82 9.26 20.92 2.22
C PHE A 82 10.01 20.84 3.56
N ASN A 83 9.39 20.13 4.51
CA ASN A 83 9.95 19.86 5.82
C ASN A 83 9.60 18.44 6.28
N ALA A 84 10.57 17.53 6.22
CA ALA A 84 10.39 16.14 6.63
C ALA A 84 9.84 16.00 8.07
N LYS A 85 10.29 16.86 8.99
CA LYS A 85 9.80 16.86 10.39
C LYS A 85 8.32 17.17 10.47
N GLU A 86 7.82 18.13 9.70
CA GLU A 86 6.39 18.45 9.69
C GLU A 86 5.56 17.30 9.14
N TYR A 87 6.01 16.66 8.06
CA TYR A 87 5.34 15.51 7.45
C TYR A 87 5.24 14.33 8.43
N VAL A 88 6.37 13.92 9.02
CA VAL A 88 6.41 12.78 9.94
C VAL A 88 5.67 13.09 11.24
N SER A 89 5.76 14.33 11.75
CA SER A 89 5.02 14.73 12.95
C SER A 89 3.51 14.74 12.70
N MET A 90 3.06 15.23 11.54
CA MET A 90 1.65 15.18 11.14
C MET A 90 1.15 13.74 11.09
N ALA A 91 1.87 12.85 10.41
CA ALA A 91 1.53 11.44 10.32
C ALA A 91 1.43 10.79 11.71
N LYS A 92 2.47 10.95 12.54
CA LYS A 92 2.53 10.40 13.89
C LYS A 92 1.38 10.89 14.77
N ASN A 93 1.06 12.19 14.70
CA ASN A 93 -0.04 12.78 15.47
C ASN A 93 -1.42 12.28 15.02
N ALA A 94 -1.55 11.89 13.75
CA ALA A 94 -2.74 11.24 13.21
C ALA A 94 -2.88 9.76 13.62
N GLY A 95 -1.86 9.18 14.25
CA GLY A 95 -1.81 7.77 14.63
C GLY A 95 -1.18 6.84 13.60
N ILE A 96 -0.69 7.36 12.47
CA ILE A 96 -0.07 6.58 11.41
C ILE A 96 1.18 5.85 11.93
N LYS A 97 1.37 4.62 11.48
CA LYS A 97 2.49 3.75 11.89
C LYS A 97 3.59 3.61 10.82
N TYR A 98 3.23 3.79 9.56
CA TYR A 98 4.17 3.72 8.45
C TYR A 98 3.83 4.75 7.36
N ILE A 99 4.85 5.16 6.62
CA ILE A 99 4.72 6.05 5.46
C ILE A 99 5.23 5.30 4.23
N THR A 100 4.48 5.37 3.13
CA THR A 100 4.94 4.93 1.80
C THR A 100 5.19 6.18 0.96
N LEU A 101 6.44 6.41 0.56
CA LEU A 101 6.84 7.57 -0.27
C LEU A 101 7.03 7.14 -1.72
N VAL A 102 6.42 7.86 -2.66
CA VAL A 102 6.74 7.76 -4.09
C VAL A 102 8.16 8.26 -4.32
N THR A 103 9.11 7.33 -4.44
CA THR A 103 10.52 7.65 -4.72
C THR A 103 10.75 7.92 -6.21
N ARG A 104 9.97 7.24 -7.07
CA ARG A 104 9.94 7.40 -8.53
C ARG A 104 8.56 6.98 -9.02
N HIS A 105 7.90 7.85 -9.78
CA HIS A 105 6.62 7.55 -10.42
C HIS A 105 6.82 7.14 -11.88
N HIS A 106 5.72 6.91 -12.62
CA HIS A 106 5.74 6.55 -14.04
C HIS A 106 6.46 7.57 -14.93
N ASP A 107 6.49 8.85 -14.53
CA ASP A 107 7.22 9.91 -15.21
C ASP A 107 8.74 9.71 -15.19
N GLY A 108 9.24 8.72 -14.46
CA GLY A 108 10.65 8.37 -14.42
C GLY A 108 11.53 9.39 -13.66
N PHE A 109 10.96 10.34 -12.92
CA PHE A 109 11.75 11.25 -12.11
C PHE A 109 12.07 10.65 -10.74
N SER A 110 13.36 10.59 -10.38
CA SER A 110 13.80 10.06 -9.08
C SER A 110 13.90 11.15 -8.01
N MET A 111 13.20 10.96 -6.89
CA MET A 111 13.14 11.89 -5.74
C MET A 111 14.33 11.77 -4.77
N TRP A 112 15.39 11.07 -5.17
CA TRP A 112 16.61 10.85 -4.39
C TRP A 112 17.88 11.03 -5.23
N ASN A 113 19.04 11.04 -4.58
CA ASN A 113 20.34 11.14 -5.24
C ASN A 113 20.79 9.80 -5.87
N THR A 114 20.16 9.41 -6.97
CA THR A 114 20.57 8.21 -7.73
C THR A 114 21.75 8.50 -8.64
N LYS A 115 22.70 7.56 -8.74
CA LYS A 115 23.80 7.65 -9.73
C LYS A 115 23.45 7.06 -11.10
N TYR A 116 22.26 6.48 -11.25
CA TYR A 116 21.87 5.71 -12.44
C TYR A 116 21.01 6.50 -13.43
N SER A 117 20.67 7.75 -13.12
CA SER A 117 19.93 8.66 -14.01
C SER A 117 20.18 10.11 -13.60
N ASP A 118 20.47 10.99 -14.56
CA ASP A 118 20.52 12.45 -14.31
C ASP A 118 19.13 13.07 -14.15
N PHE A 119 18.06 12.33 -14.43
CA PHE A 119 16.69 12.77 -14.23
C PHE A 119 16.23 12.51 -12.79
N ASN A 120 16.83 13.27 -11.86
CA ASN A 120 16.62 13.14 -10.42
C ASN A 120 16.60 14.51 -9.69
N ILE A 121 16.17 14.50 -8.44
CA ILE A 121 15.97 15.69 -7.59
C ILE A 121 17.23 16.52 -7.36
N MET A 122 18.42 15.90 -7.39
CA MET A 122 19.69 16.61 -7.24
C MET A 122 20.01 17.48 -8.46
N ASN A 123 19.31 17.30 -9.57
CA ASN A 123 19.44 18.11 -10.77
C ASN A 123 18.35 19.19 -10.90
N THR A 124 17.65 19.53 -9.82
CA THR A 124 16.69 20.66 -9.74
C THR A 124 17.28 21.81 -8.91
N PRO A 125 16.66 23.01 -8.84
CA PRO A 125 17.07 24.05 -7.91
C PRO A 125 17.02 23.66 -6.42
N PHE A 126 16.29 22.61 -6.06
CA PHE A 126 16.13 22.15 -4.68
C PHE A 126 17.41 21.55 -4.08
N LYS A 127 18.15 20.77 -4.87
CA LYS A 127 19.47 20.19 -4.54
C LYS A 127 19.54 19.40 -3.22
N ARG A 128 18.42 18.86 -2.75
CA ARG A 128 18.29 18.11 -1.49
C ARG A 128 17.69 16.74 -1.76
N ASP A 129 18.19 15.73 -1.06
CA ASP A 129 17.69 14.36 -1.16
C ASP A 129 16.45 14.20 -0.27
N LEU A 130 15.27 14.33 -0.88
CA LEU A 130 13.99 14.30 -0.19
C LEU A 130 13.72 12.93 0.45
N VAL A 131 14.08 11.84 -0.24
CA VAL A 131 13.93 10.48 0.28
C VAL A 131 14.78 10.30 1.54
N LYS A 132 16.03 10.78 1.53
CA LYS A 132 16.91 10.74 2.71
C LYS A 132 16.36 11.53 3.88
N GLU A 133 15.93 12.77 3.65
CA GLU A 133 15.40 13.61 4.73
C GLU A 133 14.15 13.00 5.37
N LEU A 134 13.26 12.40 4.57
CA LEU A 134 12.06 11.75 5.10
C LEU A 134 12.39 10.43 5.83
N ALA A 135 13.26 9.60 5.27
CA ALA A 135 13.67 8.34 5.90
C ALA A 135 14.36 8.57 7.25
N ASP A 136 15.34 9.48 7.30
CA ASP A 136 16.07 9.82 8.53
C ASP A 136 15.10 10.33 9.63
N GLU A 137 14.11 11.15 9.25
CA GLU A 137 13.14 11.69 10.21
C GLU A 137 12.09 10.65 10.64
N CYS A 138 11.68 9.74 9.74
CA CYS A 138 10.85 8.58 10.07
C CYS A 138 11.52 7.73 11.14
N HIS A 139 12.79 7.35 10.95
CA HIS A 139 13.55 6.56 11.93
C HIS A 139 13.67 7.29 13.27
N LYS A 140 13.98 8.58 13.24
CA LYS A 140 14.09 9.41 14.44
C LYS A 140 12.79 9.49 15.24
N GLN A 141 11.64 9.50 14.58
CA GLN A 141 10.34 9.58 15.24
C GLN A 141 9.67 8.22 15.51
N GLY A 142 10.26 7.12 15.05
CA GLY A 142 9.71 5.78 15.20
C GLY A 142 8.49 5.52 14.31
N VAL A 143 8.49 6.09 13.11
CA VAL A 143 7.50 5.80 12.04
C VAL A 143 8.23 4.96 10.99
N LYS A 144 7.65 3.83 10.58
CA LYS A 144 8.27 2.99 9.55
C LYS A 144 8.20 3.68 8.18
N ILE A 145 9.18 3.42 7.32
CA ILE A 145 9.25 4.00 5.97
C ILE A 145 9.33 2.89 4.92
N ALA A 146 8.40 2.92 3.98
CA ALA A 146 8.36 2.12 2.78
C ALA A 146 8.55 3.02 1.55
N PHE A 147 9.05 2.43 0.47
CA PHE A 147 9.28 3.13 -0.79
C PHE A 147 8.38 2.58 -1.87
N TYR A 148 7.58 3.46 -2.46
CA TYR A 148 6.96 3.19 -3.74
C TYR A 148 8.00 3.33 -4.85
N TYR A 149 7.98 2.39 -5.77
CA TYR A 149 8.84 2.36 -6.94
C TYR A 149 8.03 1.95 -8.16
N SER A 150 7.95 2.83 -9.16
CA SER A 150 7.31 2.44 -10.41
C SER A 150 8.21 1.54 -11.27
N LEU A 151 7.67 0.37 -11.63
CA LEU A 151 8.20 -0.52 -12.66
C LEU A 151 8.01 0.05 -14.07
N LEU A 152 7.00 0.90 -14.26
CA LEU A 152 6.71 1.61 -15.50
C LEU A 152 7.60 2.86 -15.62
N ASP A 153 8.06 3.15 -16.84
CA ASP A 153 8.84 4.34 -17.13
C ASP A 153 8.45 4.97 -18.48
N TRP A 154 8.01 6.23 -18.44
CA TRP A 154 7.60 7.03 -19.59
C TRP A 154 8.72 7.84 -20.25
N THR A 155 9.94 7.77 -19.72
CA THR A 155 11.08 8.58 -20.18
C THR A 155 12.19 7.74 -20.81
N ARG A 156 12.46 6.56 -20.27
CA ARG A 156 13.59 5.75 -20.71
C ARG A 156 13.30 4.99 -22.00
N THR A 157 14.33 4.77 -22.82
CA THR A 157 14.20 4.11 -24.13
C THR A 157 14.41 2.60 -24.08
N ASP A 158 14.94 2.08 -22.97
CA ASP A 158 15.07 0.66 -22.66
C ASP A 158 13.83 0.06 -21.97
N TYR A 159 12.94 0.90 -21.43
CA TYR A 159 11.56 0.50 -21.15
C TYR A 159 10.77 0.37 -22.45
N SER A 160 10.13 -0.77 -22.68
CA SER A 160 9.48 -1.05 -23.96
C SER A 160 8.22 -0.22 -24.20
N TYR A 161 8.38 0.82 -25.02
CA TYR A 161 7.28 1.58 -25.62
C TYR A 161 6.36 0.71 -26.47
N TRP A 162 6.89 -0.30 -27.18
CA TRP A 162 6.15 -1.02 -28.22
C TRP A 162 5.12 -2.00 -27.65
N THR A 163 5.41 -2.58 -26.49
CA THR A 163 4.52 -3.52 -25.79
C THR A 163 3.76 -2.88 -24.64
N GLY A 164 4.29 -1.81 -24.04
CA GLY A 164 3.59 -1.05 -23.00
C GLY A 164 2.29 -0.41 -23.52
N ARG A 165 1.31 -0.17 -22.65
CA ARG A 165 0.01 0.43 -23.03
C ARG A 165 0.01 1.95 -22.91
N THR A 166 0.80 2.50 -21.99
CA THR A 166 0.82 3.91 -21.61
C THR A 166 2.05 4.64 -22.14
N GLY A 167 2.12 5.95 -21.95
CA GLY A 167 3.24 6.78 -22.42
C GLY A 167 3.32 6.90 -23.94
N LYS A 168 2.22 6.60 -24.67
CA LYS A 168 2.17 6.59 -26.14
C LYS A 168 2.34 7.96 -26.80
N GLY A 169 2.17 9.04 -26.02
CA GLY A 169 2.34 10.42 -26.47
C GLY A 169 3.71 11.02 -26.16
N THR A 170 4.62 10.27 -25.52
CA THR A 170 5.86 10.83 -24.95
C THR A 170 6.95 11.08 -26.00
N GLY A 171 6.73 10.67 -27.25
CA GLY A 171 7.72 10.79 -28.33
C GLY A 171 8.79 9.69 -28.33
N ARG A 172 8.79 8.78 -27.35
CA ARG A 172 9.67 7.62 -27.34
C ARG A 172 9.28 6.65 -28.45
N THR A 173 10.24 6.25 -29.28
CA THR A 173 10.04 5.23 -30.32
C THR A 173 11.21 4.25 -30.41
N GLU A 174 12.30 4.51 -29.69
CA GLU A 174 13.47 3.65 -29.65
C GLU A 174 13.14 2.26 -29.10
N LYS A 175 13.88 1.25 -29.59
CA LYS A 175 13.81 -0.14 -29.13
C LYS A 175 15.06 -0.45 -28.32
N GLY A 176 15.08 0.01 -27.06
CA GLY A 176 16.16 -0.36 -26.16
C GLY A 176 16.06 -1.82 -25.69
N ASN A 177 17.10 -2.28 -25.01
CA ASN A 177 17.19 -3.64 -24.50
C ASN A 177 16.52 -3.74 -23.14
N TRP A 178 15.47 -4.56 -23.04
CA TRP A 178 14.70 -4.76 -21.82
C TRP A 178 15.55 -5.15 -20.60
N ASN A 179 16.59 -5.96 -20.80
CA ASN A 179 17.46 -6.39 -19.70
C ASN A 179 18.29 -5.23 -19.13
N ASP A 180 18.57 -4.20 -19.92
CA ASP A 180 19.25 -2.99 -19.43
C ASP A 180 18.33 -2.22 -18.48
N TYR A 181 17.02 -2.17 -18.79
CA TYR A 181 16.02 -1.59 -17.89
C TYR A 181 15.85 -2.40 -16.60
N ILE A 182 15.81 -3.74 -16.68
CA ILE A 182 15.80 -4.61 -15.48
C ILE A 182 17.04 -4.35 -14.61
N GLN A 183 18.24 -4.25 -15.22
CA GLN A 183 19.47 -3.97 -14.48
C GLN A 183 19.45 -2.57 -13.86
N PHE A 184 18.93 -1.56 -14.57
CA PHE A 184 18.71 -0.21 -14.04
C PHE A 184 17.81 -0.24 -12.79
N MET A 185 16.70 -0.97 -12.82
CA MET A 185 15.82 -1.10 -11.65
C MET A 185 16.53 -1.78 -10.47
N LYS A 186 17.22 -2.90 -10.70
CA LYS A 186 17.99 -3.61 -9.65
C LYS A 186 19.04 -2.70 -9.01
N ASN A 187 19.69 -1.88 -9.83
CA ASN A 187 20.66 -0.89 -9.40
C ASN A 187 20.04 0.20 -8.51
N GLN A 188 18.89 0.77 -8.91
CA GLN A 188 18.17 1.78 -8.11
C GLN A 188 17.59 1.21 -6.81
N LEU A 189 17.00 0.02 -6.86
CA LEU A 189 16.51 -0.69 -5.66
C LEU A 189 17.64 -0.98 -4.68
N THR A 190 18.83 -1.32 -5.18
CA THR A 190 20.01 -1.48 -4.32
C THR A 190 20.37 -0.18 -3.61
N GLU A 191 20.33 0.99 -4.27
CA GLU A 191 20.56 2.28 -3.61
C GLU A 191 19.51 2.55 -2.52
N LEU A 192 18.23 2.37 -2.85
CA LEU A 192 17.11 2.58 -1.91
C LEU A 192 17.22 1.68 -0.67
N LEU A 193 17.71 0.45 -0.83
CA LEU A 193 17.82 -0.51 0.26
C LEU A 193 19.16 -0.47 1.01
N THR A 194 20.13 0.34 0.58
CA THR A 194 21.45 0.42 1.24
C THR A 194 21.81 1.80 1.78
N ASN A 195 21.24 2.88 1.23
CA ASN A 195 21.63 4.25 1.59
C ASN A 195 20.66 4.95 2.57
N TYR A 196 19.50 4.37 2.85
CA TYR A 196 18.40 5.03 3.55
C TYR A 196 17.99 4.32 4.86
N GLY A 197 18.87 3.52 5.44
CA GLY A 197 18.61 2.78 6.68
C GLY A 197 17.60 1.62 6.50
N GLU A 198 16.86 1.31 7.56
CA GLU A 198 15.85 0.24 7.51
C GLU A 198 14.64 0.67 6.67
N VAL A 199 14.31 -0.12 5.66
CA VAL A 199 13.15 0.06 4.79
C VAL A 199 12.14 -1.04 5.10
N SER A 200 10.92 -0.65 5.48
CA SER A 200 9.89 -1.59 5.89
C SER A 200 9.21 -2.29 4.71
N GLY A 201 9.22 -1.67 3.53
CA GLY A 201 8.70 -2.31 2.33
C GLY A 201 9.01 -1.59 1.02
N ILE A 202 8.91 -2.32 -0.08
CA ILE A 202 8.86 -1.82 -1.45
C ILE A 202 7.46 -2.05 -2.01
N TRP A 203 6.84 -0.94 -2.43
CA TRP A 203 5.50 -0.89 -3.02
C TRP A 203 5.65 -0.69 -4.54
N PHE A 204 5.55 -1.74 -5.32
CA PHE A 204 5.70 -1.68 -6.78
C PHE A 204 4.41 -1.31 -7.49
N ASP A 205 4.55 -0.66 -8.63
CA ASP A 205 3.42 -0.30 -9.51
C ASP A 205 3.81 -0.24 -10.98
N GLY A 206 2.85 -0.42 -11.88
CA GLY A 206 3.04 -0.32 -13.32
C GLY A 206 3.35 -1.66 -14.01
N TYR A 207 3.39 -2.77 -13.28
CA TYR A 207 3.53 -4.13 -13.84
C TYR A 207 2.51 -4.41 -14.95
N TRP A 208 1.28 -3.92 -14.73
CA TRP A 208 0.12 -4.07 -15.59
C TRP A 208 0.25 -3.39 -16.96
N ASP A 209 1.22 -2.49 -17.14
CA ASP A 209 1.44 -1.80 -18.42
C ASP A 209 1.92 -2.76 -19.51
N GLN A 210 2.63 -3.82 -19.12
CA GLN A 210 3.08 -4.91 -19.99
C GLN A 210 2.08 -6.08 -20.04
N MET A 211 0.80 -5.81 -19.79
CA MET A 211 -0.29 -6.78 -19.86
C MET A 211 -1.42 -6.25 -20.75
N GLU A 212 -2.37 -7.14 -21.06
CA GLU A 212 -3.64 -6.72 -21.63
C GLU A 212 -4.37 -5.70 -20.74
N GLU A 213 -5.23 -4.90 -21.36
CA GLU A 213 -6.08 -3.95 -20.66
C GLU A 213 -6.91 -4.63 -19.58
N GLU A 214 -7.10 -3.91 -18.48
CA GLU A 214 -7.70 -4.46 -17.29
C GLU A 214 -9.19 -4.73 -17.48
N LYS A 215 -9.59 -5.97 -17.22
CA LYS A 215 -10.97 -6.45 -17.30
C LYS A 215 -11.11 -7.78 -16.57
N ALA A 216 -12.35 -8.12 -16.21
CA ALA A 216 -12.67 -9.43 -15.67
C ALA A 216 -12.21 -10.55 -16.64
N GLY A 217 -11.45 -11.52 -16.11
CA GLY A 217 -10.94 -12.65 -16.88
C GLY A 217 -9.81 -12.31 -17.87
N ARG A 218 -9.13 -11.15 -17.73
CA ARG A 218 -7.94 -10.84 -18.52
C ARG A 218 -6.86 -11.91 -18.37
N SER A 219 -6.01 -12.03 -19.38
CA SER A 219 -4.79 -12.82 -19.28
C SER A 219 -3.84 -12.23 -18.25
N GLU A 220 -3.29 -13.07 -17.36
CA GLU A 220 -2.25 -12.68 -16.40
C GLU A 220 -0.84 -12.71 -17.02
N LYS A 221 -0.73 -13.07 -18.31
CA LYS A 221 0.55 -13.14 -19.03
C LYS A 221 1.05 -11.74 -19.40
N THR A 222 2.32 -11.49 -19.13
CA THR A 222 3.00 -10.27 -19.58
C THR A 222 3.60 -10.41 -20.97
N TYR A 223 3.73 -9.28 -21.68
CA TYR A 223 4.39 -9.22 -22.98
C TYR A 223 5.91 -9.34 -22.88
N LEU A 224 6.48 -8.97 -21.73
CA LEU A 224 7.90 -9.03 -21.42
C LEU A 224 8.11 -9.68 -20.05
N ASP A 225 9.25 -10.36 -19.89
CA ASP A 225 9.63 -10.98 -18.63
C ASP A 225 10.23 -9.94 -17.69
N TRP A 226 9.47 -9.58 -16.66
CA TRP A 226 9.87 -8.62 -15.65
C TRP A 226 11.03 -9.07 -14.75
N LYS A 227 11.40 -10.36 -14.77
CA LYS A 227 12.42 -10.93 -13.85
C LYS A 227 12.08 -10.70 -12.38
N MET A 228 10.79 -10.68 -12.03
CA MET A 228 10.32 -10.46 -10.65
C MET A 228 10.99 -11.37 -9.62
N PRO A 229 11.20 -12.68 -9.86
CA PRO A 229 11.91 -13.53 -8.91
C PRO A 229 13.31 -13.00 -8.54
N GLU A 230 14.07 -12.49 -9.52
CA GLU A 230 15.40 -11.93 -9.26
C GLU A 230 15.35 -10.61 -8.48
N ILE A 231 14.33 -9.79 -8.76
CA ILE A 231 14.14 -8.50 -8.08
C ILE A 231 13.70 -8.72 -6.64
N TYR A 232 12.78 -9.64 -6.40
CA TYR A 232 12.30 -9.97 -5.05
C TYR A 232 13.43 -10.62 -4.23
N GLU A 233 14.19 -11.55 -4.81
CA GLU A 233 15.37 -12.13 -4.16
C GLU A 233 16.42 -11.08 -3.80
N LEU A 234 16.68 -10.11 -4.69
CA LEU A 234 17.59 -9.00 -4.41
C LEU A 234 17.13 -8.19 -3.19
N ILE A 235 15.83 -7.83 -3.11
CA ILE A 235 15.27 -7.05 -2.01
C ILE A 235 15.44 -7.82 -0.69
N HIS A 236 14.98 -9.07 -0.64
CA HIS A 236 15.05 -9.89 0.56
C HIS A 236 16.48 -10.28 0.95
N LYS A 237 17.42 -10.30 0.00
CA LYS A 237 18.84 -10.51 0.29
C LYS A 237 19.48 -9.29 0.96
N ILE A 238 19.13 -8.08 0.53
CA ILE A 238 19.67 -6.84 1.11
C ILE A 238 19.01 -6.53 2.46
N GLN A 239 17.67 -6.61 2.52
CA GLN A 239 16.90 -6.37 3.74
C GLN A 239 15.88 -7.52 3.95
N PRO A 240 16.24 -8.58 4.69
CA PRO A 240 15.39 -9.78 4.87
C PRO A 240 14.02 -9.54 5.51
N GLN A 241 13.82 -8.41 6.19
CA GLN A 241 12.56 -7.98 6.79
C GLN A 241 11.70 -7.10 5.87
N CYS A 242 12.27 -6.56 4.78
CA CYS A 242 11.59 -5.64 3.88
C CYS A 242 10.46 -6.37 3.15
N LEU A 243 9.24 -5.87 3.30
CA LEU A 243 8.06 -6.44 2.63
C LEU A 243 7.99 -6.01 1.17
N VAL A 244 7.54 -6.88 0.29
CA VAL A 244 7.32 -6.58 -1.14
C VAL A 244 5.83 -6.73 -1.45
N GLY A 245 5.26 -5.72 -2.08
CA GLY A 245 3.92 -5.78 -2.66
C GLY A 245 3.95 -5.18 -4.06
N ASN A 246 3.14 -5.72 -4.96
CA ASN A 246 3.07 -5.26 -6.34
C ASN A 246 1.62 -4.96 -6.73
N ASN A 247 1.35 -3.69 -7.07
CA ASN A 247 0.02 -3.23 -7.47
C ASN A 247 -0.26 -3.60 -8.92
N HIS A 248 -0.34 -4.91 -9.19
CA HIS A 248 -0.54 -5.45 -10.53
C HIS A 248 -1.97 -5.88 -10.83
N HIS A 249 -2.88 -5.81 -9.83
CA HIS A 249 -4.30 -6.20 -9.91
C HIS A 249 -4.55 -7.64 -10.40
N ILE A 250 -3.68 -8.58 -10.02
CA ILE A 250 -3.83 -10.03 -10.19
C ILE A 250 -3.59 -10.73 -8.84
N THR A 251 -3.66 -12.06 -8.84
CA THR A 251 -3.26 -12.85 -7.66
C THR A 251 -1.78 -12.60 -7.34
N PRO A 252 -1.38 -12.41 -6.07
CA PRO A 252 0.01 -12.14 -5.71
C PRO A 252 1.00 -13.15 -6.30
N LEU A 253 2.11 -12.64 -6.83
CA LEU A 253 3.19 -13.48 -7.36
C LEU A 253 3.97 -14.16 -6.23
N GLU A 254 4.61 -15.29 -6.53
CA GLU A 254 5.52 -15.93 -5.58
C GLU A 254 6.66 -14.96 -5.20
N GLY A 255 6.87 -14.77 -3.90
CA GLY A 255 7.82 -13.79 -3.35
C GLY A 255 7.18 -12.51 -2.83
N GLU A 256 5.90 -12.26 -3.08
CA GLU A 256 5.19 -11.13 -2.48
C GLU A 256 4.78 -11.40 -1.03
N ASP A 257 4.76 -10.32 -0.24
CA ASP A 257 4.59 -10.35 1.20
C ASP A 257 3.26 -9.75 1.66
N PHE A 258 2.63 -8.92 0.84
CA PHE A 258 1.30 -8.35 1.05
C PHE A 258 0.58 -8.11 -0.28
N GLN A 259 -0.74 -7.95 -0.23
CA GLN A 259 -1.58 -7.71 -1.40
C GLN A 259 -2.29 -6.35 -1.29
N MET A 260 -2.33 -5.62 -2.40
CA MET A 260 -2.97 -4.30 -2.47
C MET A 260 -4.37 -4.34 -3.11
N PHE A 261 -5.20 -3.39 -2.69
CA PHE A 261 -6.49 -3.06 -3.27
C PHE A 261 -6.57 -1.55 -3.48
N GLU A 262 -6.59 -1.13 -4.74
CA GLU A 262 -6.58 0.28 -5.09
C GLU A 262 -8.00 0.86 -5.01
N ARG A 263 -8.17 1.86 -4.12
CA ARG A 263 -9.43 2.57 -3.83
C ARG A 263 -10.59 1.70 -3.34
N ASP A 264 -10.39 0.40 -3.21
CA ASP A 264 -11.39 -0.58 -2.82
C ASP A 264 -11.02 -1.29 -1.51
N ILE A 265 -12.05 -1.71 -0.77
CA ILE A 265 -11.89 -2.62 0.37
C ILE A 265 -11.76 -4.06 -0.18
N PRO A 266 -10.91 -4.94 0.41
CA PRO A 266 -10.71 -6.27 -0.14
C PRO A 266 -12.02 -7.04 -0.33
N GLY A 267 -12.19 -7.62 -1.52
CA GLY A 267 -13.41 -8.35 -1.91
C GLY A 267 -14.51 -7.47 -2.53
N GLN A 268 -14.30 -6.15 -2.59
CA GLN A 268 -15.09 -5.22 -3.40
C GLN A 268 -14.36 -4.91 -4.72
N ASN A 269 -15.06 -4.24 -5.63
CA ASN A 269 -14.52 -3.75 -6.90
C ASN A 269 -15.38 -2.56 -7.39
N GLU A 270 -15.59 -1.57 -6.52
CA GLU A 270 -16.42 -0.40 -6.83
C GLU A 270 -15.71 0.52 -7.82
N HIS A 271 -14.38 0.49 -7.87
CA HIS A 271 -13.55 1.32 -8.75
C HIS A 271 -13.02 0.61 -10.01
N GLY A 272 -13.27 -0.70 -10.15
CA GLY A 272 -12.92 -1.45 -11.36
C GLY A 272 -11.44 -1.79 -11.49
N LEU A 273 -10.71 -1.84 -10.38
CA LEU A 273 -9.27 -2.17 -10.29
C LEU A 273 -8.98 -3.36 -9.36
N SER A 274 -10.02 -3.98 -8.80
CA SER A 274 -9.93 -5.04 -7.79
C SER A 274 -10.63 -6.32 -8.23
N PHE A 275 -10.21 -6.89 -9.36
CA PHE A 275 -10.75 -8.15 -9.88
C PHE A 275 -10.23 -9.39 -9.14
N GLN A 276 -9.10 -9.24 -8.45
CA GLN A 276 -8.43 -10.27 -7.67
C GLN A 276 -9.17 -10.57 -6.37
N LYS A 277 -9.14 -11.85 -5.95
CA LYS A 277 -9.64 -12.25 -4.64
C LYS A 277 -8.62 -11.90 -3.55
N PRO A 278 -9.06 -11.57 -2.32
CA PRO A 278 -8.18 -11.50 -1.17
C PRO A 278 -7.45 -12.83 -0.94
N SER A 279 -6.13 -12.74 -0.86
CA SER A 279 -5.23 -13.85 -0.55
C SER A 279 -5.11 -14.07 0.96
N GLN A 280 -4.21 -14.96 1.37
CA GLN A 280 -3.86 -15.18 2.78
C GLN A 280 -2.72 -14.27 3.26
N LEU A 281 -2.13 -13.47 2.38
CA LEU A 281 -1.14 -12.47 2.76
C LEU A 281 -1.80 -11.35 3.56
N PRO A 282 -1.02 -10.57 4.34
CA PRO A 282 -1.45 -9.24 4.76
C PRO A 282 -2.05 -8.44 3.59
N LEU A 283 -3.11 -7.67 3.89
CA LEU A 283 -3.85 -6.91 2.89
C LEU A 283 -3.71 -5.42 3.18
N GLU A 284 -3.65 -4.60 2.13
CA GLU A 284 -3.64 -3.15 2.23
C GLU A 284 -4.61 -2.55 1.21
N THR A 285 -5.49 -1.67 1.67
CA THR A 285 -6.25 -0.76 0.80
C THR A 285 -5.51 0.55 0.72
N CYS A 286 -5.17 1.01 -0.48
CA CYS A 286 -4.72 2.39 -0.68
C CYS A 286 -5.90 3.25 -1.14
N ALA A 287 -6.00 4.49 -0.63
CA ALA A 287 -7.07 5.41 -0.99
C ALA A 287 -6.59 6.86 -1.01
N THR A 288 -7.33 7.72 -1.70
CA THR A 288 -7.08 9.16 -1.82
C THR A 288 -8.01 9.96 -0.91
N LEU A 289 -7.52 11.04 -0.31
CA LEU A 289 -8.38 11.97 0.44
C LEU A 289 -9.31 12.74 -0.51
N ASN A 290 -8.84 13.11 -1.69
CA ASN A 290 -9.64 13.68 -2.77
C ASN A 290 -9.79 12.65 -3.91
N ASP A 291 -9.96 13.07 -5.16
CA ASP A 291 -10.08 12.19 -6.33
C ASP A 291 -8.72 11.96 -7.05
N SER A 292 -7.61 12.49 -6.50
CA SER A 292 -6.28 12.49 -7.13
C SER A 292 -5.20 11.92 -6.21
N TRP A 293 -4.20 11.23 -6.78
CA TRP A 293 -3.03 10.80 -6.00
C TRP A 293 -2.02 11.96 -5.87
N GLY A 294 -1.50 12.43 -6.99
CA GLY A 294 -0.68 13.64 -7.06
C GLY A 294 -1.50 14.92 -6.91
N PHE A 295 -0.82 16.03 -6.64
CA PHE A 295 -1.48 17.34 -6.51
C PHE A 295 -2.23 17.73 -7.81
N ASP A 296 -3.51 18.04 -7.65
CA ASP A 296 -4.38 18.60 -8.68
C ASP A 296 -4.99 19.91 -8.16
N LEU A 297 -4.82 20.99 -8.94
CA LEU A 297 -5.24 22.34 -8.58
C LEU A 297 -6.76 22.51 -8.63
N LYS A 298 -7.45 21.69 -9.42
CA LYS A 298 -8.91 21.73 -9.61
C LYS A 298 -9.64 20.73 -8.73
N ASP A 299 -8.93 19.77 -8.15
CA ASP A 299 -9.53 18.80 -7.25
C ASP A 299 -9.69 19.34 -5.83
N ASN A 300 -10.91 19.78 -5.53
CA ASN A 300 -11.33 20.24 -4.22
C ASN A 300 -12.32 19.29 -3.52
N LYS A 301 -12.52 18.08 -4.07
CA LYS A 301 -13.50 17.10 -3.57
C LYS A 301 -12.91 16.26 -2.46
N ASN A 302 -12.55 16.92 -1.37
CA ASN A 302 -12.02 16.24 -0.20
C ASN A 302 -13.11 15.41 0.47
N LYS A 303 -12.78 14.17 0.81
CA LYS A 303 -13.56 13.33 1.71
C LYS A 303 -13.77 14.06 3.03
N THR A 304 -14.99 13.95 3.54
CA THR A 304 -15.31 14.32 4.91
C THR A 304 -14.54 13.43 5.90
N PHE A 305 -14.38 13.91 7.13
CA PHE A 305 -13.81 13.09 8.21
C PHE A 305 -14.53 11.73 8.36
N LYS A 306 -15.87 11.73 8.25
CA LYS A 306 -16.68 10.52 8.34
C LYS A 306 -16.37 9.50 7.24
N GLU A 307 -16.18 9.95 6.01
CA GLU A 307 -15.79 9.06 4.91
C GLU A 307 -14.39 8.48 5.13
N PHE A 308 -13.44 9.30 5.59
CA PHE A 308 -12.09 8.83 5.93
C PHE A 308 -12.14 7.81 7.08
N LEU A 309 -12.88 8.10 8.15
CA LEU A 309 -13.05 7.17 9.27
C LEU A 309 -13.67 5.84 8.83
N ASN A 310 -14.73 5.91 8.01
CA ASN A 310 -15.38 4.71 7.50
C ASN A 310 -14.43 3.84 6.69
N LEU A 311 -13.54 4.43 5.88
CA LEU A 311 -12.52 3.68 5.15
C LEU A 311 -11.56 2.97 6.10
N LEU A 312 -11.08 3.63 7.15
CA LEU A 312 -10.15 3.01 8.11
C LEU A 312 -10.80 1.83 8.83
N VAL A 313 -12.01 2.03 9.35
CA VAL A 313 -12.75 1.02 10.10
C VAL A 313 -13.15 -0.15 9.21
N ASN A 314 -13.61 0.10 7.99
CA ASN A 314 -13.97 -0.96 7.04
C ASN A 314 -12.74 -1.73 6.56
N ALA A 315 -11.59 -1.07 6.34
CA ALA A 315 -10.35 -1.75 6.02
C ALA A 315 -9.93 -2.68 7.16
N ALA A 316 -9.91 -2.18 8.41
CA ALA A 316 -9.58 -2.97 9.58
C ALA A 316 -10.56 -4.15 9.78
N GLY A 317 -11.86 -3.92 9.57
CA GLY A 317 -12.91 -4.94 9.64
C GLY A 317 -12.77 -6.04 8.57
N SER A 318 -12.25 -5.68 7.40
CA SER A 318 -11.88 -6.62 6.32
C SER A 318 -10.46 -7.19 6.47
N ASN A 319 -9.86 -7.05 7.64
CA ASN A 319 -8.51 -7.52 7.97
C ASN A 319 -7.38 -6.88 7.14
N ALA A 320 -7.61 -5.70 6.57
CA ALA A 320 -6.65 -4.92 5.81
C ALA A 320 -6.11 -3.72 6.61
N ASN A 321 -4.98 -3.21 6.14
CA ASN A 321 -4.51 -1.88 6.48
C ASN A 321 -5.14 -0.85 5.55
N LEU A 322 -5.21 0.41 5.98
CA LEU A 322 -5.51 1.57 5.15
C LEU A 322 -4.24 2.39 4.93
N LEU A 323 -3.87 2.62 3.68
CA LEU A 323 -2.82 3.54 3.26
C LEU A 323 -3.46 4.78 2.64
N MET A 324 -3.59 5.86 3.43
CA MET A 324 -4.28 7.08 2.99
C MET A 324 -3.32 8.09 2.37
N ASN A 325 -3.62 8.55 1.17
CA ASN A 325 -2.75 9.41 0.38
C ASN A 325 -2.86 10.91 0.69
N ILE A 326 -1.71 11.58 0.55
CA ILE A 326 -1.59 13.03 0.33
C ILE A 326 -0.85 13.32 -0.97
N GLY A 327 -1.29 14.38 -1.67
CA GLY A 327 -0.57 15.00 -2.79
C GLY A 327 -0.05 16.39 -2.40
N PRO A 328 1.23 16.54 -2.02
CA PRO A 328 1.82 17.83 -1.70
C PRO A 328 1.83 18.83 -2.87
N MET A 329 1.69 20.11 -2.54
CA MET A 329 1.81 21.22 -3.51
C MET A 329 3.22 21.32 -4.09
N PRO A 330 3.43 22.00 -5.24
CA PRO A 330 4.75 22.20 -5.86
C PRO A 330 5.81 22.75 -4.91
N ASN A 331 5.40 23.63 -4.00
CA ASN A 331 6.30 24.21 -3.00
C ASN A 331 6.68 23.25 -1.86
N GLY A 332 6.23 21.99 -1.88
CA GLY A 332 6.53 20.99 -0.86
C GLY A 332 5.70 21.08 0.41
N LYS A 333 4.64 21.89 0.45
CA LYS A 333 3.71 21.93 1.59
C LYS A 333 2.53 20.98 1.36
N VAL A 334 2.07 20.35 2.44
CA VAL A 334 0.82 19.58 2.44
C VAL A 334 -0.37 20.56 2.38
N PRO A 335 -1.36 20.35 1.49
CA PRO A 335 -2.59 21.13 1.49
C PRO A 335 -3.30 21.15 2.86
N GLN A 336 -3.79 22.31 3.28
CA GLN A 336 -4.44 22.48 4.59
C GLN A 336 -5.64 21.54 4.84
N PRO A 337 -6.51 21.24 3.85
CA PRO A 337 -7.58 20.27 4.05
C PRO A 337 -7.07 18.90 4.50
N PHE A 338 -5.95 18.42 3.95
CA PHE A 338 -5.37 17.14 4.36
C PHE A 338 -4.86 17.22 5.80
N ILE A 339 -4.13 18.28 6.16
CA ILE A 339 -3.65 18.51 7.54
C ILE A 339 -4.82 18.44 8.54
N ASN A 340 -5.95 19.08 8.21
CA ASN A 340 -7.13 19.08 9.06
C ASN A 340 -7.73 17.68 9.21
N SER A 341 -7.93 16.94 8.11
CA SER A 341 -8.49 15.59 8.15
C SER A 341 -7.61 14.61 8.93
N PHE A 342 -6.29 14.67 8.77
CA PHE A 342 -5.36 13.85 9.56
C PHE A 342 -5.35 14.23 11.05
N LYS A 343 -5.53 15.51 11.38
CA LYS A 343 -5.69 15.95 12.77
C LYS A 343 -6.96 15.37 13.40
N GLU A 344 -8.11 15.45 12.73
CA GLU A 344 -9.38 14.88 13.20
C GLU A 344 -9.26 13.36 13.39
N MET A 345 -8.61 12.66 12.45
CA MET A 345 -8.30 11.24 12.60
C MET A 345 -7.45 10.96 13.84
N GLY A 346 -6.41 11.76 14.11
CA GLY A 346 -5.60 11.63 15.32
C GLY A 346 -6.37 11.82 16.62
N GLU A 347 -7.33 12.75 16.63
CA GLU A 347 -8.23 12.96 17.78
C GLU A 347 -9.11 11.74 18.03
N TRP A 348 -9.67 11.13 16.97
CA TRP A 348 -10.45 9.91 17.07
C TRP A 348 -9.60 8.70 17.51
N ILE A 349 -8.42 8.53 16.90
CA ILE A 349 -7.49 7.44 17.22
C ILE A 349 -7.04 7.47 18.68
N ARG A 350 -6.87 8.64 19.29
CA ARG A 350 -6.50 8.76 20.70
C ARG A 350 -7.52 8.09 21.63
N VAL A 351 -8.80 8.06 21.24
CA VAL A 351 -9.89 7.46 22.03
C VAL A 351 -10.13 6.01 21.63
N TYR A 352 -10.16 5.73 20.32
CA TYR A 352 -10.65 4.46 19.78
C TYR A 352 -9.56 3.56 19.20
N GLY A 353 -8.29 3.99 19.19
CA GLY A 353 -7.20 3.27 18.53
C GLY A 353 -7.01 1.82 19.01
N GLU A 354 -7.44 1.46 20.24
CA GLU A 354 -7.39 0.08 20.70
C GLU A 354 -8.30 -0.88 19.92
N SER A 355 -9.35 -0.37 19.26
CA SER A 355 -10.23 -1.14 18.38
C SER A 355 -9.74 -1.20 16.93
N ILE A 356 -8.59 -0.60 16.62
CA ILE A 356 -7.96 -0.65 15.30
C ILE A 356 -6.62 -1.38 15.38
N TYR A 357 -5.62 -0.82 16.07
CA TYR A 357 -4.25 -1.34 16.06
C TYR A 357 -4.16 -2.72 16.71
N GLY A 358 -3.39 -3.64 16.12
CA GLY A 358 -3.22 -5.01 16.60
C GLY A 358 -4.50 -5.85 16.57
N THR A 359 -5.55 -5.40 15.87
CA THR A 359 -6.75 -6.21 15.64
C THR A 359 -6.60 -7.09 14.42
N ARG A 360 -7.50 -8.06 14.29
CA ARG A 360 -7.82 -8.71 13.02
C ARG A 360 -9.24 -8.35 12.60
N GLY A 361 -9.54 -8.59 11.32
CA GLY A 361 -10.91 -8.51 10.83
C GLY A 361 -11.84 -9.37 11.69
N GLY A 362 -13.06 -8.87 11.87
CA GLY A 362 -14.07 -9.54 12.65
C GLY A 362 -14.44 -10.90 12.06
N TYR A 363 -15.10 -11.72 12.87
CA TYR A 363 -15.62 -13.01 12.42
C TYR A 363 -16.81 -12.89 11.45
N LEU A 364 -17.33 -11.67 11.24
CA LEU A 364 -18.37 -11.34 10.27
C LEU A 364 -17.79 -10.48 9.15
N PRO A 365 -18.30 -10.61 7.91
CA PRO A 365 -18.02 -9.64 6.87
C PRO A 365 -18.59 -8.27 7.24
N LEU A 366 -18.21 -7.23 6.49
CA LEU A 366 -18.76 -5.88 6.66
C LEU A 366 -20.30 -5.89 6.65
N GLN A 367 -20.87 -5.08 7.54
CA GLN A 367 -22.30 -4.98 7.74
C GLN A 367 -22.80 -3.62 7.24
N LYS A 368 -24.09 -3.51 6.93
CA LYS A 368 -24.68 -2.24 6.47
C LYS A 368 -24.54 -1.11 7.50
N TRP A 369 -24.52 -1.45 8.79
CA TRP A 369 -24.37 -0.51 9.90
C TRP A 369 -22.90 -0.20 10.25
N GLY A 370 -21.93 -0.98 9.76
CA GLY A 370 -20.51 -0.79 10.09
C GLY A 370 -19.70 -2.08 10.06
N ALA A 371 -18.74 -2.21 10.98
CA ALA A 371 -17.74 -3.28 10.95
C ALA A 371 -17.50 -3.91 12.32
N VAL A 372 -16.86 -5.08 12.31
CA VAL A 372 -16.38 -5.76 13.51
C VAL A 372 -14.87 -5.94 13.39
N THR A 373 -14.13 -5.62 14.46
CA THR A 373 -12.72 -5.97 14.61
C THR A 373 -12.54 -6.78 15.89
N GLN A 374 -11.44 -7.52 16.01
CA GLN A 374 -11.25 -8.41 17.16
C GLN A 374 -9.79 -8.55 17.60
N LYS A 375 -9.63 -8.82 18.90
CA LYS A 375 -8.39 -9.23 19.56
C LYS A 375 -8.68 -10.44 20.44
N PRO A 376 -7.67 -11.19 20.91
CA PRO A 376 -7.88 -12.22 21.91
C PRO A 376 -8.71 -11.70 23.09
N GLY A 377 -9.86 -12.31 23.33
CA GLY A 377 -10.78 -11.97 24.42
C GLY A 377 -11.60 -10.69 24.25
N LYS A 378 -11.47 -9.94 23.14
CA LYS A 378 -12.25 -8.72 22.87
C LYS A 378 -12.79 -8.65 21.44
N ILE A 379 -14.05 -8.23 21.32
CA ILE A 379 -14.69 -7.91 20.04
C ILE A 379 -15.13 -6.46 20.09
N TYR A 380 -14.78 -5.71 19.05
CA TYR A 380 -15.17 -4.32 18.87
C TYR A 380 -16.21 -4.25 17.75
N VAL A 381 -17.34 -3.65 18.05
CA VAL A 381 -18.41 -3.39 17.08
C VAL A 381 -18.41 -1.90 16.80
N HIS A 382 -18.13 -1.54 15.55
CA HIS A 382 -18.14 -0.16 15.07
C HIS A 382 -19.46 0.13 14.37
N ILE A 383 -20.28 1.01 14.96
CA ILE A 383 -21.53 1.46 14.34
C ILE A 383 -21.24 2.77 13.63
N LEU A 384 -21.19 2.72 12.30
CA LEU A 384 -20.86 3.85 11.42
C LEU A 384 -22.09 4.48 10.76
N LYS A 385 -23.23 3.79 10.80
CA LYS A 385 -24.50 4.26 10.24
C LYS A 385 -25.66 3.95 11.19
N ASN A 386 -26.60 4.89 11.28
CA ASN A 386 -27.82 4.74 12.06
C ASN A 386 -28.63 3.54 11.57
N ASN A 387 -28.99 2.65 12.49
CA ASN A 387 -29.82 1.47 12.20
C ASN A 387 -31.31 1.73 12.45
N GLU A 388 -31.78 2.96 12.24
CA GLU A 388 -33.19 3.38 12.46
C GLU A 388 -33.74 3.03 13.86
N GLY A 389 -32.88 3.03 14.89
CA GLY A 389 -33.27 2.64 16.25
C GLY A 389 -33.55 1.15 16.44
N LYS A 390 -33.32 0.31 15.42
CA LYS A 390 -33.47 -1.15 15.51
C LYS A 390 -32.26 -1.76 16.20
N ALA A 391 -32.49 -2.81 16.99
CA ALA A 391 -31.43 -3.60 17.59
C ALA A 391 -30.51 -4.21 16.51
N ILE A 392 -29.23 -4.35 16.84
CA ILE A 392 -28.24 -5.05 16.02
C ILE A 392 -28.13 -6.48 16.53
N THR A 393 -28.13 -7.43 15.59
CA THR A 393 -27.97 -8.85 15.88
C THR A 393 -26.71 -9.36 15.20
N LEU A 394 -25.82 -9.95 15.99
CA LEU A 394 -24.62 -10.63 15.54
C LEU A 394 -24.80 -12.13 15.74
N GLU A 395 -25.04 -12.84 14.64
CA GLU A 395 -25.13 -14.30 14.65
C GLU A 395 -23.76 -14.94 14.84
N LYS A 396 -23.72 -16.21 15.25
CA LYS A 396 -22.49 -17.01 15.43
C LYS A 396 -21.43 -16.31 16.30
N PHE A 397 -21.88 -15.54 17.31
CA PHE A 397 -21.03 -14.83 18.24
C PHE A 397 -20.06 -15.82 18.94
N PRO A 398 -18.74 -15.53 18.92
CA PRO A 398 -17.75 -16.55 19.25
C PRO A 398 -17.58 -16.78 20.76
N PHE A 399 -17.90 -15.80 21.61
CA PHE A 399 -17.81 -16.01 23.06
C PHE A 399 -19.00 -16.80 23.58
N LYS A 400 -18.69 -17.77 24.45
CA LYS A 400 -19.72 -18.52 25.20
C LYS A 400 -20.23 -17.71 26.37
N LYS A 401 -19.38 -16.86 26.93
CA LYS A 401 -19.73 -15.95 28.02
C LYS A 401 -19.11 -14.57 27.77
N ILE A 402 -19.95 -13.55 27.86
CA ILE A 402 -19.54 -12.14 27.92
C ILE A 402 -19.35 -11.78 29.38
N ASN A 403 -18.16 -11.28 29.73
CA ASN A 403 -17.82 -10.80 31.07
C ASN A 403 -18.21 -9.32 31.23
N SER A 404 -18.06 -8.53 30.17
CA SER A 404 -18.45 -7.12 30.15
C SER A 404 -18.81 -6.66 28.74
N ALA A 405 -19.75 -5.71 28.67
CA ALA A 405 -20.15 -5.03 27.45
C ALA A 405 -20.26 -3.53 27.72
N TYR A 406 -19.52 -2.70 26.99
CA TYR A 406 -19.45 -1.26 27.26
C TYR A 406 -19.08 -0.43 26.02
N LEU A 407 -19.44 0.85 26.02
CA LEU A 407 -18.97 1.82 25.02
C LEU A 407 -17.50 2.17 25.26
N LEU A 408 -16.68 2.14 24.21
CA LEU A 408 -15.24 2.32 24.32
C LEU A 408 -14.86 3.69 24.89
N LYS A 409 -15.55 4.75 24.46
CA LYS A 409 -15.29 6.17 24.79
C LYS A 409 -15.38 6.47 26.29
N ASP A 410 -16.48 6.07 26.93
CA ASP A 410 -16.86 6.49 28.28
C ASP A 410 -17.08 5.31 29.25
N LYS A 411 -16.86 4.08 28.77
CA LYS A 411 -17.06 2.83 29.51
C LYS A 411 -18.50 2.62 30.01
N LYS A 412 -19.49 3.30 29.42
CA LYS A 412 -20.90 3.10 29.78
C LYS A 412 -21.35 1.68 29.40
N THR A 413 -21.99 0.99 30.34
CA THR A 413 -22.48 -0.38 30.14
C THR A 413 -23.50 -0.46 29.00
N VAL A 414 -23.34 -1.47 28.14
CA VAL A 414 -24.28 -1.82 27.07
C VAL A 414 -25.16 -2.98 27.51
N LYS A 415 -26.47 -2.84 27.36
CA LYS A 415 -27.42 -3.95 27.57
C LYS A 415 -27.41 -4.86 26.34
N TYR A 416 -27.38 -6.16 26.57
CA TYR A 416 -27.38 -7.16 25.50
C TYR A 416 -28.13 -8.43 25.93
N THR A 417 -28.49 -9.24 24.93
CA THR A 417 -28.97 -10.61 25.10
C THR A 417 -28.07 -11.54 24.30
N LEU A 418 -27.54 -12.59 24.93
CA LEU A 418 -26.80 -13.66 24.25
C LEU A 418 -27.58 -14.97 24.40
N LYS A 419 -28.11 -15.50 23.28
CA LYS A 419 -28.84 -16.77 23.26
C LYS A 419 -28.44 -17.57 22.04
N ASN A 420 -28.11 -18.85 22.20
CA ASN A 420 -27.74 -19.76 21.10
C ASN A 420 -26.61 -19.22 20.19
N ASN A 421 -25.58 -18.60 20.78
CA ASN A 421 -24.50 -17.89 20.07
C ASN A 421 -25.00 -16.73 19.17
N THR A 422 -26.15 -16.16 19.46
CA THR A 422 -26.64 -14.94 18.81
C THR A 422 -26.66 -13.82 19.83
N LEU A 423 -25.92 -12.75 19.55
CA LEU A 423 -25.82 -11.57 20.39
C LEU A 423 -26.71 -10.47 19.82
N THR A 424 -27.60 -9.91 20.64
CA THR A 424 -28.45 -8.77 20.28
C THR A 424 -28.28 -7.63 21.28
N PHE A 425 -28.16 -6.40 20.80
CA PHE A 425 -28.04 -5.18 21.61
C PHE A 425 -28.66 -4.00 20.87
N ASP A 426 -29.00 -2.93 21.61
CA ASP A 426 -29.56 -1.72 21.04
C ASP A 426 -28.53 -1.00 20.16
N SER A 427 -28.96 -0.46 19.02
CA SER A 427 -28.11 0.39 18.19
C SER A 427 -27.90 1.76 18.84
N TYR A 428 -26.86 2.47 18.39
CA TYR A 428 -26.51 3.81 18.85
C TYR A 428 -26.63 4.80 17.71
N VAL A 429 -27.01 6.03 18.05
CA VAL A 429 -27.10 7.12 17.08
C VAL A 429 -25.69 7.65 16.82
N VAL A 430 -25.37 7.81 15.54
CA VAL A 430 -24.16 8.44 15.03
C VAL A 430 -24.50 9.60 14.12
N ASP A 431 -23.65 10.62 14.15
CA ASP A 431 -23.76 11.86 13.38
C ASP A 431 -22.36 12.33 12.98
N ASP A 432 -22.23 13.53 12.42
CA ASP A 432 -20.94 14.01 11.94
C ASP A 432 -19.97 14.40 13.07
N GLN A 433 -20.46 14.65 14.28
CA GLN A 433 -19.63 14.92 15.47
C GLN A 433 -19.23 13.63 16.19
N ASN A 434 -20.06 12.59 16.11
CA ASN A 434 -19.81 11.25 16.66
C ASN A 434 -20.07 10.21 15.56
N PRO A 435 -19.18 10.09 14.56
CA PRO A 435 -19.41 9.25 13.39
C PRO A 435 -19.23 7.75 13.63
N ASP A 436 -18.74 7.36 14.81
CA ASP A 436 -18.58 5.96 15.21
C ASP A 436 -18.93 5.76 16.68
N ALA A 437 -19.84 4.84 16.96
CA ALA A 437 -20.10 4.31 18.29
C ALA A 437 -19.48 2.92 18.42
N VAL A 438 -18.35 2.85 19.13
CA VAL A 438 -17.60 1.60 19.32
C VAL A 438 -18.05 0.90 20.62
N ILE A 439 -18.62 -0.28 20.48
CA ILE A 439 -18.99 -1.15 21.61
C ILE A 439 -17.94 -2.25 21.76
N VAL A 440 -17.50 -2.49 22.99
CA VAL A 440 -16.58 -3.57 23.33
C VAL A 440 -17.35 -4.67 24.04
N PHE A 441 -17.19 -5.90 23.55
CA PHE A 441 -17.58 -7.11 24.24
C PHE A 441 -16.31 -7.85 24.66
N GLU A 442 -16.15 -8.10 25.96
CA GLU A 442 -15.04 -8.91 26.49
C GLU A 442 -15.57 -10.28 26.94
N GLY A 443 -14.88 -11.35 26.57
CA GLY A 443 -15.40 -12.69 26.83
C GLY A 443 -14.40 -13.83 26.59
N LYS A 444 -14.89 -15.04 26.80
CA LYS A 444 -14.18 -16.31 26.54
C LYS A 444 -15.05 -17.26 25.75
#